data_AF-A0A4Q4D719-F1
#
_entry.id   AF-A0A4Q4D719-F1
#
_cell.length_a   1.000
_cell.length_b   1.000
_cell.length_c   1.000
_cell.angle_alpha   90.00
_cell.angle_beta   90.00
_cell.angle_gamma   90.00
#
_symmetry.space_group_name_H-M   'P 1'
#
loop_
_entity.id
_entity.type
_entity.pdbx_description
1 polymer ?
#
loop_
_entity_poly.entity_id
_entity_poly.type
_entity_poly.pdbx_seq_one_letter_code
_entity_poly.pdbx_strand_id
1 'polypeptide(L)'
;PGLATALSPVEVALLRLAPLRRLQACGARRGAVAAQVPERRGRVRVVTRGFVERAHAAGILVHVWTVDSAVDMHRLLDLGVDGIVTDRPDVLRDVLVERGAPWPPAVSS
;
A
#
# COMPACT_ATOMS: atom_id res chain seq x y z
N PRO A 1 19.16 5.83 15.50
CA PRO A 1 17.97 6.10 14.66
C PRO A 1 17.82 5.02 13.57
N GLY A 2 16.94 4.05 13.77
CA GLY A 2 16.66 3.00 12.77
C GLY A 2 15.71 3.55 11.71
N LEU A 3 16.21 3.87 10.53
CA LEU A 3 15.41 4.23 9.37
C LEU A 3 14.49 3.05 9.01
N ALA A 4 13.19 3.28 9.07
CA ALA A 4 12.21 2.27 8.69
C ALA A 4 11.96 2.32 7.18
N THR A 5 12.46 1.33 6.45
CA THR A 5 12.56 1.41 4.99
C THR A 5 11.56 0.54 4.22
N ALA A 6 10.98 -0.50 4.80
CA ALA A 6 9.83 -1.27 4.27
C ALA A 6 9.53 -2.45 5.20
N LEU A 7 8.38 -3.11 5.01
CA LEU A 7 8.17 -4.46 5.55
C LEU A 7 8.89 -5.51 4.70
N SER A 8 9.50 -6.49 5.36
CA SER A 8 10.08 -7.68 4.73
C SER A 8 9.00 -8.66 4.25
N PRO A 9 9.32 -9.61 3.34
CA PRO A 9 8.36 -10.61 2.87
C PRO A 9 7.74 -11.46 3.98
N VAL A 10 8.49 -11.75 5.05
CA VAL A 10 7.98 -12.49 6.22
C VAL A 10 6.93 -11.65 6.95
N GLU A 11 7.17 -10.35 7.14
CA GLU A 11 6.21 -9.46 7.79
C GLU A 11 4.97 -9.23 6.91
N VAL A 12 5.12 -9.17 5.59
CA VAL A 12 3.98 -9.16 4.64
C VAL A 12 3.17 -10.46 4.75
N ALA A 13 3.84 -11.61 4.85
CA ALA A 13 3.17 -12.89 5.04
C ALA A 13 2.43 -12.97 6.39
N LEU A 14 3.05 -12.49 7.47
CA LEU A 14 2.41 -12.37 8.78
C LEU A 14 1.19 -11.46 8.69
N LEU A 15 1.31 -10.29 8.05
CA LEU A 15 0.19 -9.37 7.87
C LEU A 15 -0.99 -10.02 7.12
N ARG A 16 -0.68 -10.90 6.18
CA ARG A 16 -1.69 -11.62 5.41
C ARG A 16 -2.32 -12.79 6.19
N LEU A 17 -1.56 -13.51 7.00
CA LEU A 17 -1.95 -14.84 7.50
C LEU A 17 -2.05 -14.96 9.03
N ALA A 18 -1.42 -14.06 9.79
CA ALA A 18 -1.34 -14.16 11.24
C ALA A 18 -2.51 -13.43 11.93
N PRO A 19 -2.96 -13.90 13.12
CA PRO A 19 -3.93 -13.17 13.92
C PRO A 19 -3.36 -11.83 14.39
N LEU A 20 -4.20 -10.78 14.45
CA LEU A 20 -3.81 -9.40 14.79
C LEU A 20 -2.97 -9.29 16.07
N ARG A 21 -3.22 -10.13 17.08
CA ARG A 21 -2.47 -10.16 18.34
C ARG A 21 -0.99 -10.52 18.14
N ARG A 22 -0.66 -11.36 17.15
CA ARG A 22 0.74 -11.69 16.82
C ARG A 22 1.44 -10.54 16.09
N LEU A 23 0.72 -9.79 15.26
CA LEU A 23 1.27 -8.61 14.57
C LEU A 23 1.67 -7.51 15.57
N GLN A 24 0.82 -7.29 16.58
CA GLN A 24 1.09 -6.32 17.65
C GLN A 24 2.27 -6.73 18.54
N ALA A 25 2.52 -8.04 18.71
CA ALA A 25 3.60 -8.57 19.53
C ALA A 25 4.97 -8.54 18.82
N CYS A 26 5.01 -8.67 17.49
CA CYS A 26 6.25 -8.74 16.70
C CYS A 26 6.88 -7.38 16.35
N GLY A 27 6.47 -6.29 17.00
CA GLY A 27 7.18 -5.01 16.84
C GLY A 27 6.80 -4.20 15.60
N ALA A 28 5.68 -4.52 14.94
CA ALA A 28 5.09 -3.69 13.87
C ALA A 28 4.65 -2.27 14.33
N ARG A 29 5.02 -1.86 15.55
CA ARG A 29 4.62 -0.60 16.20
C ARG A 29 5.72 0.44 16.38
N ARG A 30 6.95 0.27 15.88
CA ARG A 30 8.03 1.29 16.09
C ARG A 30 8.94 1.57 14.89
N GLY A 31 8.45 1.40 13.67
CA GLY A 31 9.25 1.78 12.51
C GLY A 31 8.47 1.77 11.20
N ALA A 32 7.89 0.63 10.81
CA ALA A 32 7.32 0.49 9.47
C ALA A 32 6.14 1.45 9.25
N VAL A 33 6.38 2.48 8.44
CA VAL A 33 5.38 3.50 8.08
C VAL A 33 4.44 2.97 6.99
N ALA A 34 4.92 2.08 6.12
CA ALA A 34 4.13 1.49 5.03
C ALA A 34 4.61 0.07 4.63
N ALA A 35 3.65 -0.79 4.30
CA ALA A 35 3.83 -2.03 3.57
C ALA A 35 3.92 -1.73 2.07
N GLN A 36 5.10 -1.87 1.47
CA GLN A 36 5.26 -1.76 0.02
C GLN A 36 5.19 -3.15 -0.62
N VAL A 37 4.12 -3.42 -1.36
CA VAL A 37 3.84 -4.76 -1.89
C VAL A 37 3.54 -4.73 -3.39
N PRO A 38 3.85 -5.81 -4.13
CA PRO A 38 3.36 -5.95 -5.49
C PRO A 38 1.85 -6.18 -5.48
N GLU A 39 1.13 -5.76 -6.52
CA GLU A 39 -0.30 -6.08 -6.62
C GLU A 39 -0.53 -7.60 -6.64
N ARG A 40 0.33 -8.32 -7.39
CA ARG A 40 0.32 -9.77 -7.56
C ARG A 40 1.73 -10.33 -7.47
N ARG A 41 1.85 -11.55 -6.93
CA ARG A 41 3.08 -12.34 -6.95
C ARG A 41 2.78 -13.69 -7.63
N GLY A 42 3.19 -13.82 -8.89
CA GLY A 42 2.78 -14.95 -9.74
C GLY A 42 1.26 -15.02 -9.85
N ARG A 43 0.67 -16.18 -9.55
CA ARG A 43 -0.79 -16.39 -9.60
C ARG A 43 -1.55 -15.75 -8.43
N VAL A 44 -0.85 -15.36 -7.35
CA VAL A 44 -1.47 -14.90 -6.10
C VAL A 44 -1.67 -13.39 -6.13
N ARG A 45 -2.91 -12.92 -5.91
CA ARG A 45 -3.19 -11.52 -5.62
C ARG A 45 -2.81 -11.22 -4.16
N VAL A 46 -1.88 -10.29 -3.98
CA VAL A 46 -1.35 -9.93 -2.65
C VAL A 46 -2.29 -8.92 -1.99
N VAL A 47 -2.70 -7.91 -2.74
CA VAL A 47 -3.55 -6.83 -2.24
C VAL A 47 -5.03 -7.23 -2.35
N THR A 48 -5.67 -7.38 -1.20
CA THR A 48 -7.09 -7.71 -1.06
C THR A 48 -7.69 -6.81 0.02
N ARG A 49 -9.02 -6.63 0.06
CA ARG A 49 -9.67 -5.81 1.08
C ARG A 49 -9.27 -6.24 2.50
N GLY A 50 -9.36 -7.54 2.82
CA GLY A 50 -8.97 -8.04 4.13
C GLY A 50 -7.48 -7.89 4.45
N PHE A 51 -6.59 -7.81 3.45
CA PHE A 51 -5.19 -7.48 3.67
C PHE A 51 -5.03 -6.01 4.09
N VAL A 52 -5.69 -5.09 3.39
CA VAL A 52 -5.69 -3.65 3.70
C VAL A 52 -6.26 -3.39 5.09
N GLU A 53 -7.42 -3.97 5.39
CA GLU A 53 -8.07 -3.83 6.72
C GLU A 53 -7.16 -4.31 7.86
N ARG A 54 -6.43 -5.42 7.67
CA ARG A 54 -5.47 -5.91 8.68
C ARG A 54 -4.26 -4.99 8.82
N ALA A 55 -3.80 -4.37 7.73
CA ALA A 55 -2.70 -3.41 7.75
C ALA A 55 -3.10 -2.16 8.54
N HIS A 56 -4.26 -1.60 8.22
CA HIS A 56 -4.80 -0.44 8.91
C HIS A 56 -5.07 -0.72 10.40
N ALA A 57 -5.61 -1.90 10.74
CA ALA A 57 -5.78 -2.32 12.14
C ALA A 57 -4.45 -2.48 12.91
N ALA A 58 -3.34 -2.67 12.19
CA ALA A 58 -1.99 -2.68 12.74
C ALA A 58 -1.31 -1.31 12.74
N GLY A 59 -1.94 -0.26 12.17
CA GLY A 59 -1.35 1.07 12.02
C GLY A 59 -0.34 1.18 10.88
N ILE A 60 -0.46 0.32 9.87
CA ILE A 60 0.48 0.20 8.74
C ILE A 60 -0.22 0.68 7.47
N LEU A 61 0.37 1.64 6.76
CA LEU A 61 -0.10 2.08 5.43
C LEU A 61 0.19 1.02 4.36
N VAL A 62 -0.59 0.96 3.29
CA VAL A 62 -0.39 0.02 2.18
C VAL A 62 -0.07 0.77 0.90
N HIS A 63 1.14 0.61 0.38
CA HIS A 63 1.55 1.13 -0.92
C HIS A 63 1.75 -0.01 -1.91
N VAL A 64 1.24 0.16 -3.13
CA VAL A 64 1.29 -0.89 -4.17
C VAL A 64 2.18 -0.44 -5.32
N TRP A 65 3.10 -1.31 -5.74
CA TRP A 65 3.98 -1.11 -6.89
C TRP A 65 3.89 -2.28 -7.87
N THR A 66 4.27 -2.15 -9.14
CA THR A 66 4.09 -0.97 -9.98
C THR A 66 2.72 -1.12 -10.66
N VAL A 67 1.90 -0.07 -10.64
CA VAL A 67 0.54 -0.11 -11.20
C VAL A 67 0.43 0.95 -12.28
N ASP A 68 0.22 0.55 -13.54
CA ASP A 68 0.27 1.48 -14.68
C ASP A 68 -1.07 1.66 -15.40
N SER A 69 -2.11 0.90 -15.00
CA SER A 69 -3.45 0.98 -15.61
C SER A 69 -4.41 1.77 -14.72
N ALA A 70 -5.17 2.69 -15.31
CA ALA A 70 -6.19 3.46 -14.58
C ALA A 70 -7.21 2.53 -13.90
N VAL A 71 -7.63 1.47 -14.58
CA VAL A 71 -8.59 0.48 -14.06
C VAL A 71 -8.07 -0.16 -12.76
N ASP A 72 -6.80 -0.56 -12.73
CA ASP A 72 -6.20 -1.13 -11.52
C ASP A 72 -6.00 -0.08 -10.43
N MET A 73 -5.62 1.15 -10.80
CA MET A 73 -5.53 2.26 -9.84
C MET A 73 -6.86 2.51 -9.15
N HIS A 74 -7.97 2.67 -9.90
CA HIS A 74 -9.30 2.82 -9.31
C HIS A 74 -9.65 1.67 -8.39
N ARG A 75 -9.47 0.43 -8.85
CA ARG A 75 -9.78 -0.76 -8.06
C ARG A 75 -8.96 -0.83 -6.77
N LEU A 76 -7.67 -0.51 -6.81
CA LEU A 76 -6.81 -0.54 -5.63
C LEU A 76 -7.18 0.58 -4.64
N LEU A 77 -7.47 1.78 -5.14
CA LEU A 77 -7.98 2.88 -4.32
C LEU A 77 -9.33 2.53 -3.68
N ASP A 78 -10.22 1.80 -4.37
CA ASP A 78 -11.47 1.27 -3.79
C ASP A 78 -11.25 0.19 -2.72
N LEU A 79 -10.11 -0.49 -2.76
CA LEU A 79 -9.69 -1.42 -1.70
C LEU A 79 -9.12 -0.68 -0.49
N GLY A 80 -8.87 0.63 -0.59
CA GLY A 80 -8.36 1.47 0.50
C GLY A 80 -6.83 1.51 0.59
N VAL A 81 -6.09 1.25 -0.49
CA VAL A 81 -4.63 1.43 -0.46
C VAL A 81 -4.29 2.91 -0.25
N ASP A 82 -3.22 3.17 0.48
CA ASP A 82 -2.78 4.53 0.84
C ASP A 82 -1.86 5.14 -0.22
N GLY A 83 -1.24 4.32 -1.06
CA GLY A 83 -0.31 4.79 -2.08
C GLY A 83 -0.22 3.86 -3.29
N ILE A 84 0.00 4.47 -4.45
CA ILE A 84 0.30 3.79 -5.70
C ILE A 84 1.65 4.29 -6.20
N VAL A 85 2.54 3.35 -6.50
CA VAL A 85 3.79 3.58 -7.22
C VAL A 85 3.56 3.15 -8.66
N THR A 86 3.87 4.05 -9.59
CA THR A 86 3.54 3.91 -11.02
C THR A 86 4.65 4.50 -11.87
N ASP A 87 4.86 3.93 -13.06
CA ASP A 87 5.68 4.55 -14.11
C ASP A 87 4.84 5.54 -14.96
N ARG A 88 3.53 5.63 -14.69
CA ARG A 88 2.54 6.48 -15.37
C ARG A 88 1.92 7.50 -14.40
N PRO A 89 2.71 8.48 -13.90
CA PRO A 89 2.22 9.49 -12.96
C PRO A 89 1.20 10.45 -13.60
N ASP A 90 1.18 10.56 -14.93
CA ASP A 90 0.13 11.23 -15.71
C ASP A 90 -1.23 10.56 -15.47
N VAL A 91 -1.29 9.24 -15.63
CA VAL A 91 -2.53 8.46 -15.45
C VAL A 91 -3.00 8.49 -14.00
N LEU A 92 -2.08 8.34 -13.04
CA LEU A 92 -2.44 8.39 -11.62
C LEU A 92 -3.00 9.75 -11.21
N ARG A 93 -2.46 10.84 -11.76
CA ARG A 93 -2.99 12.18 -11.53
C ARG A 93 -4.42 12.31 -12.01
N ASP A 94 -4.71 11.88 -13.23
CA ASP A 94 -6.06 11.95 -13.80
C ASP A 94 -7.05 11.16 -12.94
N VAL A 95 -6.69 9.93 -12.56
CA VAL A 95 -7.49 9.08 -11.64
C VAL A 95 -7.77 9.78 -10.30
N LEU A 96 -6.78 10.44 -9.70
CA LEU A 96 -6.94 11.13 -8.42
C LEU A 96 -7.80 12.40 -8.55
N VAL A 97 -7.61 13.16 -9.63
CA VAL A 97 -8.43 14.35 -9.95
C VAL A 97 -9.89 13.97 -10.18
N GLU A 98 -10.15 12.93 -10.97
CA GLU A 98 -11.51 12.40 -11.20
C GLU A 98 -12.19 11.98 -9.90
N ARG A 99 -11.42 11.44 -8.95
CA ARG A 99 -11.90 11.04 -7.61
C ARG A 99 -12.06 12.21 -6.64
N GLY A 100 -11.69 13.43 -7.03
CA GLY A 100 -11.66 14.59 -6.13
C GLY A 100 -10.60 14.49 -5.03
N ALA A 101 -9.61 13.62 -5.20
CA ALA A 101 -8.49 13.49 -4.28
C ALA A 101 -7.45 14.58 -4.55
N PRO A 102 -6.81 15.14 -3.50
CA PRO A 102 -5.82 16.19 -3.66
C PRO A 102 -4.57 15.64 -4.37
N TRP A 103 -4.21 16.26 -5.50
CA TRP A 103 -2.92 16.08 -6.14
C TRP A 103 -1.98 17.21 -5.68
N PRO A 104 -0.74 16.92 -5.23
CA PRO A 104 0.18 17.96 -4.83
C PRO A 104 0.48 18.90 -6.02
N PRO A 105 0.58 20.22 -5.78
CA PRO A 105 0.91 21.16 -6.84
C PRO A 105 2.23 20.76 -7.50
N ALA A 106 2.37 21.06 -8.80
CA ALA A 106 3.65 20.89 -9.46
C ALA A 106 4.71 21.66 -8.66
N VAL A 107 5.82 20.98 -8.33
CA VAL A 107 6.96 21.65 -7.71
C VAL A 107 7.54 22.61 -8.74
N SER A 108 7.26 23.90 -8.55
CA SER A 108 7.91 24.96 -9.31
C SER A 108 9.39 24.99 -8.88
N SER A 109 10.29 24.64 -9.80
CA SER A 109 11.73 24.84 -9.65
C SER A 109 12.12 26.31 -9.78
#